data_AF-A0A7X6TSU6-F1
#
_entry.id   AF-A0A7X6TSU6-F1
#
_cell.length_a   1.000
_cell.length_b   1.000
_cell.length_c   1.000
_cell.angle_alpha   90.00
_cell.angle_beta   90.00
_cell.angle_gamma   90.00
#
_symmetry.space_group_name_H-M   'P 1'
#
loop_
_entity.id
_entity.type
_entity.pdbx_description
1 polymer ?
#
loop_
_entity_poly.entity_id
_entity_poly.type
_entity_poly.pdbx_seq_one_letter_code
_entity_poly.pdbx_strand_id
1 'polypeptide(L)'
;MMKSKYRSEKGFIHVFFMGAVVILLMVFFNLTSQGMDQKIYRAELETKLKLDYATEAYYLLIREGEMWVAEGISYGDLTLNDLNQNLRANPYIEVDRKNHIIIISSWFKGERRGGYEIEKEEGVYDD
;
A
#
# COMPACT_ATOMS: atom_id res chain seq x y z
N MET A 1 65.00 -0.86 30.32
CA MET A 1 64.18 -0.09 29.36
C MET A 1 63.14 -1.05 28.77
N MET A 2 61.97 -1.18 29.40
CA MET A 2 60.97 -2.20 29.02
C MET A 2 59.57 -1.69 29.40
N LYS A 3 59.05 -0.72 28.63
CA LYS A 3 57.70 -0.15 28.84
C LYS A 3 56.86 -0.02 27.57
N SER A 4 57.39 -0.31 26.37
CA SER A 4 56.65 -0.09 25.13
C SER A 4 55.73 -1.25 24.71
N LYS A 5 56.07 -2.52 25.04
CA LYS A 5 55.26 -3.69 24.62
C LYS A 5 53.84 -3.69 25.21
N TYR A 6 53.71 -3.41 26.52
CA TYR A 6 52.41 -3.40 27.20
C TYR A 6 51.43 -2.31 26.73
N ARG A 7 51.93 -1.22 26.14
CA ARG A 7 51.09 -0.11 25.67
C ARG A 7 50.47 -0.40 24.30
N SER A 8 51.18 -1.15 23.46
CA SER A 8 50.70 -1.59 22.14
C SER A 8 49.61 -2.66 22.25
N GLU A 9 49.79 -3.65 23.13
CA GLU A 9 48.83 -4.75 23.33
C GLU A 9 47.47 -4.25 23.85
N LYS A 10 47.44 -3.28 24.77
CA LYS A 10 46.19 -2.68 25.24
C LYS A 10 45.47 -1.90 24.14
N GLY A 11 46.20 -1.18 23.29
CA GLY A 11 45.62 -0.47 22.14
C GLY A 11 45.01 -1.42 21.11
N PHE A 12 45.69 -2.53 20.81
CA PHE A 12 45.21 -3.55 19.90
C PHE A 12 43.90 -4.20 20.38
N ILE A 13 43.80 -4.54 21.67
CA ILE A 13 42.59 -5.11 22.26
C ILE A 13 41.41 -4.14 22.11
N HIS A 14 41.60 -2.84 22.35
CA HIS A 14 40.53 -1.86 22.17
C HIS A 14 40.07 -1.73 20.71
N VAL A 15 41.00 -1.74 19.74
CA VAL A 15 40.67 -1.69 18.30
C VAL A 15 39.90 -2.95 17.88
N PHE A 16 40.33 -4.13 18.37
CA PHE A 16 39.64 -5.38 18.09
C PHE A 16 38.21 -5.38 18.66
N PHE A 17 38.03 -4.97 19.92
CA PHE A 17 36.70 -4.86 20.53
C PHE A 17 35.82 -3.82 19.83
N MET A 18 36.37 -2.69 19.42
CA MET A 18 35.63 -1.67 18.67
C MET A 18 35.17 -2.22 17.32
N GLY A 19 36.03 -2.95 16.61
CA GLY A 19 35.66 -3.64 15.36
C GLY A 19 34.56 -4.68 15.56
N ALA A 20 34.66 -5.50 16.61
CA ALA A 20 33.64 -6.48 16.96
C ALA A 20 32.27 -5.82 17.26
N VAL A 21 32.28 -4.70 18.00
CA VAL A 21 31.06 -3.92 18.30
C VAL A 21 30.44 -3.34 17.03
N VAL A 22 31.26 -2.80 16.11
CA VAL A 22 30.77 -2.29 14.82
C VAL A 22 30.13 -3.38 13.99
N ILE A 23 30.75 -4.57 13.91
CA ILE A 23 30.19 -5.72 13.18
C ILE A 23 28.87 -6.16 13.82
N LEU A 24 28.81 -6.25 15.15
CA LEU A 24 27.60 -6.62 15.87
C LEU A 24 26.46 -5.62 15.64
N LEU A 25 26.77 -4.32 15.65
CA LEU A 25 25.81 -3.27 15.31
C LEU A 25 25.32 -3.41 13.87
N MET A 26 26.22 -3.63 12.90
CA MET A 26 25.82 -3.83 11.49
C MET A 26 24.87 -5.02 11.33
N VAL A 27 25.13 -6.14 12.01
CA VAL A 27 24.24 -7.31 11.98
C VAL A 27 22.88 -6.97 12.59
N PHE A 28 22.85 -6.27 13.72
CA PHE A 28 21.61 -5.87 14.37
C PHE A 28 20.77 -4.91 13.50
N PHE A 29 21.42 -3.93 12.87
CA PHE A 29 20.77 -3.00 11.94
C PHE A 29 20.17 -3.74 10.74
N ASN A 30 20.91 -4.67 10.13
CA ASN A 30 20.42 -5.45 9.00
C ASN A 30 19.20 -6.31 9.37
N LEU A 31 19.23 -7.00 10.52
CA LEU A 31 18.10 -7.79 10.99
C LEU A 31 16.87 -6.92 11.29
N THR A 32 17.09 -5.74 11.88
CA THR A 32 16.01 -4.80 12.18
C THR A 32 15.39 -4.25 10.89
N SER A 33 16.21 -3.87 9.91
CA SER A 33 15.75 -3.40 8.60
C SER A 33 14.90 -4.47 7.90
N GLN A 34 15.40 -5.71 7.82
CA GLN A 34 14.66 -6.82 7.19
C GLN A 34 13.31 -7.07 7.89
N GLY A 35 13.27 -7.00 9.23
CA GLY A 35 12.03 -7.16 9.98
C GLY A 35 11.03 -6.02 9.73
N MET A 36 11.51 -4.79 9.55
CA MET A 36 10.68 -3.65 9.19
C MET A 36 10.15 -3.77 7.76
N ASP A 37 11.02 -4.12 6.81
CA ASP A 37 10.65 -4.29 5.40
C ASP A 37 9.56 -5.35 5.23
N GLN A 38 9.67 -6.48 5.93
CA GLN A 38 8.63 -7.51 5.94
C GLN A 38 7.30 -7.02 6.51
N LYS A 39 7.33 -6.21 7.57
CA LYS A 39 6.10 -5.64 8.16
C LYS A 39 5.43 -4.66 7.21
N ILE A 40 6.20 -3.78 6.58
CA ILE A 40 5.71 -2.84 5.57
C ILE A 40 5.11 -3.61 4.40
N TYR A 41 5.82 -4.61 3.88
CA TYR A 41 5.34 -5.44 2.78
C TYR A 41 4.03 -6.16 3.12
N ARG A 42 3.89 -6.71 4.33
CA ARG A 42 2.63 -7.33 4.78
C ARG A 42 1.48 -6.32 4.88
N ALA A 43 1.73 -5.14 5.43
CA ALA A 43 0.72 -4.09 5.53
C ALA A 43 0.26 -3.62 4.13
N GLU A 44 1.18 -3.51 3.17
CA GLU A 44 0.85 -3.21 1.79
C GLU A 44 -0.01 -4.29 1.14
N LEU A 45 0.34 -5.58 1.35
CA LEU A 45 -0.46 -6.70 0.84
C LEU A 45 -1.86 -6.73 1.45
N GLU A 46 -1.97 -6.52 2.76
CA GLU A 46 -3.27 -6.47 3.45
C GLU A 46 -4.13 -5.33 2.91
N THR A 47 -3.53 -4.16 2.67
CA THR A 47 -4.24 -3.01 2.10
C THR A 47 -4.73 -3.29 0.69
N LYS A 48 -3.88 -3.91 -0.15
CA LYS A 48 -4.25 -4.33 -1.51
C LYS A 48 -5.40 -5.34 -1.50
N LEU A 49 -5.35 -6.32 -0.59
CA LEU A 49 -6.39 -7.33 -0.47
C LEU A 49 -7.72 -6.74 -0.01
N LYS A 50 -7.70 -5.85 0.99
CA LYS A 50 -8.90 -5.12 1.44
C LYS A 50 -9.53 -4.31 0.31
N LEU A 51 -8.69 -3.66 -0.50
CA LEU A 51 -9.14 -2.90 -1.66
C LEU A 51 -9.83 -3.80 -2.69
N ASP A 52 -9.22 -4.94 -3.03
CA ASP A 52 -9.81 -5.91 -3.96
C ASP A 52 -11.17 -6.42 -3.48
N TYR A 53 -11.27 -6.80 -2.20
CA TYR A 53 -12.54 -7.23 -1.59
C TYR A 53 -13.59 -6.11 -1.59
N ALA A 54 -13.19 -4.87 -1.32
CA ALA A 54 -14.13 -3.76 -1.36
C ALA A 54 -14.65 -3.53 -2.78
N THR A 55 -13.78 -3.56 -3.79
CA THR A 55 -14.15 -3.44 -5.20
C THR A 55 -15.12 -4.53 -5.64
N GLU A 56 -14.86 -5.78 -5.24
CA GLU A 56 -15.76 -6.90 -5.54
C GLU A 56 -17.10 -6.78 -4.81
N ALA A 57 -17.10 -6.36 -3.54
CA ALA A 57 -18.33 -6.14 -2.78
C ALA A 57 -19.21 -5.07 -3.44
N TYR A 58 -18.63 -3.95 -3.87
CA TYR A 58 -19.37 -2.92 -4.61
C TYR A 58 -19.95 -3.46 -5.93
N TYR A 59 -19.18 -4.26 -6.66
CA TYR A 59 -19.67 -4.91 -7.86
C TYR A 59 -20.89 -5.79 -7.59
N LEU A 60 -20.84 -6.64 -6.56
CA LEU A 60 -21.96 -7.52 -6.19
C LEU A 60 -23.20 -6.72 -5.79
N LEU A 61 -23.04 -5.72 -4.91
CA LEU A 61 -24.14 -4.87 -4.44
C LEU A 61 -24.85 -4.13 -5.57
N ILE A 62 -24.10 -3.57 -6.53
CA ILE A 62 -24.65 -2.84 -7.68
C ILE A 62 -25.29 -3.82 -8.68
N ARG A 63 -24.69 -4.99 -8.88
CA ARG A 63 -25.23 -6.02 -9.75
C ARG A 63 -26.56 -6.56 -9.23
N GLU A 64 -26.65 -6.79 -7.92
CA GLU A 64 -27.85 -7.31 -7.24
C GLU A 64 -28.93 -6.25 -7.02
N GLY A 65 -28.62 -4.97 -7.27
CA GLY A 65 -29.55 -3.85 -7.11
C GLY A 65 -29.74 -3.41 -5.65
N GLU A 66 -28.87 -3.87 -4.75
CA GLU A 66 -28.89 -3.51 -3.32
C GLU A 66 -28.24 -2.15 -3.05
N MET A 67 -27.49 -1.61 -4.03
CA MET A 67 -26.87 -0.29 -3.95
C MET A 67 -27.23 0.55 -5.18
N TRP A 68 -27.77 1.74 -4.91
CA TRP A 68 -28.00 2.77 -5.92
C TRP A 68 -26.77 3.69 -6.03
N VAL A 69 -26.37 4.00 -7.25
CA VAL A 69 -25.20 4.82 -7.56
C VAL A 69 -25.68 5.99 -8.40
N ALA A 70 -25.62 7.19 -7.83
CA ALA A 70 -26.01 8.41 -8.51
C ALA A 70 -25.05 8.74 -9.66
N GLU A 71 -25.62 9.26 -10.75
CA GLU A 71 -24.84 9.74 -11.89
C GLU A 71 -23.90 10.88 -11.50
N GLY A 72 -22.68 10.88 -12.08
CA GLY A 72 -21.71 11.95 -11.87
C GLY A 72 -21.13 12.04 -10.45
N ILE A 73 -21.50 11.13 -9.54
CA ILE A 73 -20.92 11.05 -8.20
C ILE A 73 -19.86 9.96 -8.18
N SER A 74 -18.63 10.36 -7.87
CA SER A 74 -17.56 9.44 -7.51
C SER A 74 -17.78 8.95 -6.08
N TYR A 75 -18.03 7.66 -5.91
CA TYR A 75 -18.03 7.02 -4.61
C TYR A 75 -16.61 6.52 -4.32
N GLY A 76 -15.98 7.15 -3.32
CA GLY A 76 -14.57 6.95 -2.99
C GLY A 76 -13.84 8.28 -2.83
N ASP A 77 -12.85 8.32 -1.94
CA ASP A 77 -12.05 9.53 -1.65
C ASP A 77 -11.05 9.77 -2.80
N LEU A 78 -11.52 10.35 -3.90
CA LEU A 78 -10.74 10.79 -5.05
C LEU A 78 -10.87 12.31 -5.19
N THR A 79 -10.36 13.03 -4.19
CA THR A 79 -9.93 14.41 -4.40
C THR A 79 -8.84 14.38 -5.48
N LEU A 80 -9.15 14.89 -6.67
CA LEU A 80 -8.21 15.01 -7.81
C LEU A 80 -6.88 15.71 -7.45
N ASN A 81 -6.85 16.46 -6.34
CA ASN A 81 -5.65 17.09 -5.79
C ASN A 81 -4.85 16.23 -4.79
N ASP A 82 -5.38 15.11 -4.29
CA ASP A 82 -4.68 14.18 -3.37
C ASP A 82 -3.99 13.00 -4.07
N LEU A 83 -4.14 12.89 -5.39
CA LEU A 83 -3.38 11.98 -6.26
C LEU A 83 -1.86 12.08 -6.10
N ASN A 84 -1.37 13.12 -5.43
CA ASN A 84 0.05 13.33 -5.22
C ASN A 84 0.59 12.71 -3.92
N GLN A 85 -0.15 12.64 -2.79
CA GLN A 85 0.50 12.25 -1.51
C GLN A 85 -0.35 11.53 -0.45
N ASN A 86 -1.68 11.44 -0.58
CA ASN A 86 -2.51 10.80 0.46
C ASN A 86 -3.37 9.67 -0.12
N LEU A 87 -2.71 8.54 -0.36
CA LEU A 87 -3.35 7.32 -0.83
C LEU A 87 -4.25 6.69 0.23
N ARG A 88 -5.52 7.07 0.21
CA ARG A 88 -6.57 6.24 0.76
C ARG A 88 -6.93 5.21 -0.30
N ALA A 89 -6.48 3.97 -0.08
CA ALA A 89 -6.77 2.82 -0.93
C ALA A 89 -8.27 2.51 -0.89
N ASN A 90 -9.04 3.21 -1.72
CA ASN A 90 -10.47 3.06 -1.83
C ASN A 90 -10.87 2.71 -3.26
N PRO A 91 -11.93 1.89 -3.43
CA PRO A 91 -12.55 1.70 -4.73
C PRO A 91 -13.20 3.01 -5.20
N TYR A 92 -13.25 3.16 -6.51
CA TYR A 92 -13.83 4.28 -7.24
C TYR A 92 -14.94 3.77 -8.14
N ILE A 93 -16.09 4.44 -8.13
CA ILE A 93 -17.23 4.07 -8.97
C ILE A 93 -17.55 5.26 -9.89
N GLU A 94 -17.65 4.99 -11.18
CA GLU A 94 -18.02 5.94 -12.22
C GLU A 94 -19.18 5.39 -13.05
N VAL A 95 -20.10 6.26 -13.44
CA VAL A 95 -21.28 5.92 -14.22
C VAL A 95 -21.24 6.68 -15.54
N ASP A 96 -21.17 5.97 -16.66
CA ASP A 96 -21.30 6.51 -18.01
C ASP A 96 -22.70 6.23 -18.56
N ARG A 97 -23.54 7.27 -18.54
CA ARG A 97 -24.92 7.20 -19.01
C ARG A 97 -25.04 7.02 -20.51
N LYS A 98 -24.07 7.46 -21.32
CA LYS A 98 -24.16 7.37 -22.79
C LYS A 98 -24.05 5.94 -23.28
N ASN A 99 -23.26 5.15 -22.56
CA ASN A 99 -22.99 3.76 -22.90
C ASN A 99 -23.70 2.79 -21.94
N HIS A 100 -24.42 3.29 -20.93
CA HIS A 100 -25.08 2.50 -19.88
C HIS A 100 -24.12 1.58 -19.10
N ILE A 101 -22.96 2.12 -18.78
CA ILE A 101 -21.87 1.38 -18.13
C ILE A 101 -21.61 1.95 -16.74
N ILE A 102 -21.49 1.07 -15.75
CA ILE A 102 -20.95 1.39 -14.43
C ILE A 102 -19.55 0.78 -14.34
N ILE A 103 -18.56 1.62 -14.10
CA ILE A 103 -17.14 1.24 -13.95
C ILE A 103 -16.79 1.30 -12.47
N ILE A 104 -16.31 0.20 -11.92
CA ILE A 104 -15.82 0.11 -10.54
C ILE A 104 -14.33 -0.17 -10.64
N SER A 105 -13.47 0.73 -10.18
CA SER A 105 -12.02 0.61 -10.30
C SER A 105 -11.33 0.71 -8.95
N SER A 106 -10.29 -0.09 -8.75
CA SER A 106 -9.38 0.03 -7.61
C SER A 106 -8.09 0.75 -8.00
N TRP A 107 -7.68 1.70 -7.16
CA TRP A 107 -6.43 2.43 -7.33
C TRP A 107 -5.54 2.27 -6.10
N PHE A 108 -4.28 1.92 -6.34
CA PHE A 108 -3.28 1.79 -5.27
C PHE A 108 -1.97 2.42 -5.74
N LYS A 109 -1.43 3.33 -4.94
CA LYS A 109 -0.23 4.12 -5.25
C LYS A 109 -0.23 4.82 -6.62
N GLY A 110 -1.40 5.31 -7.05
CA GLY A 110 -1.57 6.02 -8.32
C GLY A 110 -1.68 5.10 -9.54
N GLU A 111 -1.60 3.78 -9.35
CA GLU A 111 -1.77 2.78 -10.40
C GLU A 111 -3.14 2.12 -10.28
N ARG A 112 -3.80 1.94 -11.44
CA ARG A 112 -5.04 1.16 -11.52
C ARG A 112 -4.70 -0.32 -11.32
N ARG A 113 -5.26 -0.93 -10.29
CA ARG A 113 -5.00 -2.34 -9.92
C ARG A 113 -5.96 -3.30 -10.60
N GLY A 114 -7.22 -2.89 -10.75
CA GLY A 114 -8.26 -3.70 -11.37
C GLY A 114 -9.59 -2.98 -11.37
N GLY A 115 -10.61 -3.67 -11.83
CA GLY A 115 -11.96 -3.15 -11.82
C GLY A 115 -12.96 -4.06 -12.50
N TYR A 116 -14.23 -3.72 -12.33
CA TYR A 116 -15.37 -4.37 -12.95
C TYR A 116 -16.13 -3.36 -13.79
N GLU A 117 -16.81 -3.88 -14.79
CA GLU A 117 -17.69 -3.13 -15.66
C GLU A 117 -19.05 -3.81 -15.64
N ILE A 118 -20.10 -3.03 -15.43
CA ILE A 118 -21.48 -3.49 -15.43
C ILE A 118 -22.20 -2.73 -16.53
N GLU A 119 -22.55 -3.43 -17.60
CA GLU A 119 -23.48 -2.94 -18.62
C GLU A 119 -24.91 -3.13 -18.09
N LYS A 120 -25.69 -2.06 -18.04
CA LYS A 120 -27.11 -2.08 -17.68
C LYS A 120 -27.93 -1.85 -18.94
N GLU A 121 -29.06 -2.56 -19.08
CA GLU A 121 -30.00 -2.29 -20.16
C GLU A 121 -30.62 -0.89 -20.01
N GLU A 122 -30.97 -0.25 -21.14
CA GLU A 122 -31.68 1.03 -21.17
C GLU A 122 -32.94 0.97 -20.29
N GLY A 123 -32.93 1.72 -19.17
CA GLY A 123 -34.09 1.84 -18.27
C GLY A 123 -33.86 1.46 -16.80
N VAL A 124 -32.64 1.07 -16.39
CA VAL A 124 -32.35 0.71 -14.98
C VAL A 124 -31.86 1.90 -14.13
N TYR A 125 -31.66 3.07 -14.75
CA TYR A 125 -31.32 4.31 -14.07
C TYR A 125 -32.60 5.10 -13.79
N ASP A 126 -33.42 4.63 -12.84
CA ASP A 126 -34.60 5.38 -12.38
C ASP A 126 -34.19 6.45 -11.34
N ASP A 127 -34.83 7.61 -11.51
CA ASP A 127 -34.61 8.93 -10.89
C ASP A 127 -34.48 8.97 -9.35
#